data_AF-A0A9P7GKX1-F1
#
_entry.id   AF-A0A9P7GKX1-F1
#
_cell.length_a   1.000
_cell.length_b   1.000
_cell.length_c   1.000
_cell.angle_alpha   90.00
_cell.angle_beta   90.00
_cell.angle_gamma   90.00
#
_symmetry.space_group_name_H-M   'P 1'
#
loop_
_entity.id
_entity.type
_entity.pdbx_description
1 polymer ?
#
loop_
_entity_poly.entity_id
_entity_poly.type
_entity_poly.pdbx_seq_one_letter_code
_entity_poly.pdbx_strand_id
1 'polypeptide(L)'
;MRHDACTYNLMMDGSKIIPSGFDFVYPLPIVKGLYEKFSWHTRRSVGPNKYYLIDFGLSRYYPEGVDVEYQIGAIGQDRSVPEFALPLNPYPYNPFKLDIYQLGNSFRKLSAV
;
A
#
# COMPACT_ATOMS: atom_id res chain seq x y z
N MET A 1 -0.91 -1.87 14.47
CA MET A 1 -1.82 -2.05 13.32
C MET A 1 -1.90 -0.80 12.51
N ARG A 2 -2.13 -0.91 11.19
CA ARG A 2 -2.09 0.22 10.27
C ARG A 2 -3.45 0.78 9.87
N HIS A 3 -4.50 -0.05 9.87
CA HIS A 3 -5.89 0.28 9.51
C HIS A 3 -6.10 0.77 8.06
N ASP A 4 -5.00 0.96 7.32
CA ASP A 4 -4.98 1.44 5.94
C ASP A 4 -3.74 0.88 5.21
N ALA A 5 -3.55 -0.45 5.29
CA ALA A 5 -2.48 -1.17 4.61
C ALA A 5 -2.77 -1.35 3.10
N CYS A 6 -3.00 -0.24 2.40
CA CYS A 6 -3.50 -0.18 1.03
C CYS A 6 -2.40 0.11 0.00
N THR A 7 -2.76 -0.03 -1.29
CA THR A 7 -1.85 0.09 -2.43
C THR A 7 -1.08 1.42 -2.46
N TYR A 8 -1.74 2.54 -2.17
CA TYR A 8 -1.09 3.85 -2.20
C TYR A 8 -0.16 4.11 -1.00
N ASN A 9 -0.27 3.28 0.03
CA ASN A 9 0.60 3.34 1.20
C ASN A 9 1.75 2.31 1.11
N LEU A 10 1.85 1.56 0.00
CA LEU A 10 2.92 0.60 -0.27
C LEU A 10 3.88 1.15 -1.34
N MET A 11 5.01 1.69 -0.87
CA MET A 11 6.06 2.23 -1.72
C MET A 11 7.11 1.18 -2.05
N MET A 12 7.79 1.35 -3.18
CA MET A 12 8.93 0.51 -3.59
C MET A 12 10.14 1.38 -3.91
N ASP A 13 11.33 0.93 -3.54
CA ASP A 13 12.58 1.47 -4.06
C ASP A 13 12.69 1.13 -5.56
N GLY A 14 12.43 2.11 -6.42
CA GLY A 14 12.45 1.97 -7.87
C GLY A 14 13.86 2.04 -8.49
N SER A 15 14.92 2.24 -7.70
CA SER A 15 16.29 2.46 -8.23
C SER A 15 16.79 1.33 -9.13
N LYS A 16 16.39 0.09 -8.85
CA LYS A 16 16.72 -1.07 -9.69
C LYS A 16 15.82 -1.22 -10.92
N ILE A 17 14.59 -0.71 -10.86
CA ILE A 17 13.61 -0.79 -11.94
C ILE A 17 13.88 0.29 -12.96
N ILE A 18 14.22 1.50 -12.50
CA ILE A 18 14.52 2.68 -13.31
C ILE A 18 15.90 3.20 -12.88
N PRO A 19 17.01 2.61 -13.37
CA PRO A 19 18.36 3.00 -12.98
C PRO A 19 18.71 4.45 -13.34
N SER A 20 18.02 5.02 -14.34
CA SER A 20 18.15 6.43 -14.72
C SER A 20 17.53 7.40 -13.72
N GLY A 21 16.84 6.91 -12.68
CA GLY A 21 16.10 7.72 -11.72
C GLY A 21 14.65 7.97 -12.11
N PHE A 22 13.83 8.32 -11.11
CA PHE A 22 12.40 8.60 -11.25
C PHE A 22 12.00 9.73 -10.28
N ASP A 23 11.01 10.56 -10.65
CA ASP A 23 10.33 11.45 -9.71
C ASP A 23 9.14 10.70 -9.09
N PHE A 24 8.95 10.83 -7.78
CA PHE A 24 7.82 10.24 -7.08
C PHE A 24 6.54 11.11 -7.19
N VAL A 25 6.69 12.40 -7.51
CA VAL A 25 5.58 13.35 -7.69
C VAL A 25 5.07 13.33 -9.14
N TYR A 26 5.99 13.21 -10.09
CA TYR A 26 5.68 13.14 -11.51
C TYR A 26 6.14 11.79 -12.07
N PRO A 27 5.25 10.88 -12.50
CA PRO A 27 5.65 9.60 -13.08
C PRO A 27 6.36 9.75 -14.44
N LEU A 28 6.71 10.98 -14.83
CA LEU A 28 7.57 11.25 -15.96
C LEU A 28 9.02 11.02 -15.56
N PRO A 29 9.83 10.42 -16.45
CA PRO A 29 11.25 10.24 -16.17
C PRO A 29 11.87 11.62 -15.96
N ILE A 30 12.56 11.85 -14.83
CA ILE A 30 13.53 12.96 -14.75
C ILE A 30 14.72 12.52 -15.59
N VAL A 31 14.53 12.52 -16.90
CA VAL A 31 15.63 12.41 -17.84
C VAL A 31 15.86 13.83 -18.32
N LYS A 32 17.08 14.31 -18.12
CA LYS A 32 17.59 15.46 -18.85
C LYS A 32 17.32 15.23 -20.34
N GLY A 33 16.32 15.91 -20.88
CA GLY A 33 15.92 15.78 -22.27
C GLY A 33 14.66 14.93 -22.44
N LEU A 34 13.56 15.61 -22.82
CA LEU A 34 12.25 15.07 -23.22
C LEU A 34 12.28 14.04 -24.37
N TYR A 35 13.45 13.60 -24.81
CA TYR A 35 13.69 12.83 -26.03
C TYR A 35 14.51 11.54 -25.84
N GLU A 36 14.97 11.23 -24.63
CA GLU A 36 15.66 9.98 -24.37
C GLU A 36 14.67 8.83 -24.15
N LYS A 37 14.98 7.66 -24.72
CA LYS A 37 14.17 6.45 -24.53
C LYS A 37 14.13 6.07 -23.06
N PHE A 38 12.96 6.15 -22.46
CA PHE A 38 12.72 5.60 -21.12
C PHE A 38 12.93 4.09 -21.15
N SER A 39 13.87 3.61 -20.32
CA SER A 39 14.16 2.18 -20.18
C SER A 39 13.90 1.76 -18.74
N TRP A 40 13.27 0.59 -18.57
CA TRP A 40 12.98 0.03 -17.26
C TRP A 40 13.17 -1.49 -17.27
N HIS A 41 13.46 -2.04 -16.11
CA HIS A 41 13.48 -3.47 -15.88
C HIS A 41 12.15 -3.94 -15.31
N THR A 42 11.79 -5.21 -15.53
CA THR A 42 10.64 -5.77 -14.83
C THR A 42 10.95 -5.89 -13.34
N ARG A 43 9.95 -5.67 -12.48
CA ARG A 43 10.07 -5.84 -11.02
C ARG A 43 10.69 -7.19 -10.63
N ARG A 44 10.36 -8.25 -11.36
CA ARG A 44 10.85 -9.62 -11.12
C ARG A 44 12.32 -9.81 -11.53
N SER A 45 12.77 -9.19 -12.64
CA SER A 45 14.13 -9.40 -13.15
C SER A 45 15.22 -8.77 -12.29
N VAL A 46 14.88 -7.77 -11.48
CA VAL A 46 15.84 -7.04 -10.62
C VAL A 46 15.60 -7.25 -9.12
N GLY A 47 14.77 -8.24 -8.77
CA GLY A 47 14.50 -8.59 -7.38
C GLY A 47 15.74 -9.10 -6.63
N PRO A 48 15.74 -9.05 -5.28
CA PRO A 48 14.69 -8.49 -4.42
C PRO A 48 14.71 -6.95 -4.40
N ASN A 49 13.53 -6.34 -4.33
CA ASN A 49 13.34 -4.88 -4.20
C ASN A 49 12.92 -4.53 -2.77
N LYS A 50 13.30 -3.34 -2.30
CA LYS A 50 12.88 -2.84 -0.98
C LYS A 50 11.48 -2.23 -1.08
N TYR A 51 10.66 -2.49 -0.08
CA TYR A 51 9.31 -1.94 0.05
C TYR A 51 9.18 -1.20 1.37
N TYR A 52 8.41 -0.11 1.34
CA TYR A 52 8.17 0.72 2.51
C TYR A 52 6.68 0.94 2.69
N LEU A 53 6.27 0.84 3.95
CA LEU A 53 4.94 1.22 4.38
C LEU A 53 4.99 2.69 4.85
N ILE A 54 4.30 3.60 4.16
CA ILE A 54 4.21 5.03 4.47
C ILE A 54 2.83 5.45 5.00
N ASP A 55 2.68 6.65 5.54
CA ASP A 55 1.39 7.12 6.10
C ASP A 55 0.87 6.23 7.24
N PHE A 56 1.16 6.68 8.47
CA PHE A 56 0.74 6.01 9.69
C PHE A 56 -0.40 6.78 10.38
N GLY A 57 -1.10 7.68 9.67
CA GLY A 57 -2.13 8.54 10.26
C GLY A 57 -3.31 7.77 10.89
N LEU A 58 -3.63 6.59 10.35
CA LEU A 58 -4.66 5.70 10.89
C LEU A 58 -4.09 4.54 11.73
N SER A 59 -2.78 4.51 11.93
CA SER A 59 -2.13 3.42 12.67
C SER A 59 -2.36 3.55 14.17
N ARG A 60 -2.46 2.41 14.84
CA ARG A 60 -2.55 2.32 16.30
C ARG A 60 -1.59 1.28 16.84
N TYR A 61 -0.95 1.59 17.97
CA TYR A 61 -0.13 0.63 18.70
C TYR A 61 -1.01 -0.27 19.56
N TYR A 62 -0.75 -1.58 19.51
CA TYR A 62 -1.41 -2.59 20.32
C TYR A 62 -0.32 -3.29 21.15
N PRO A 63 -0.30 -3.10 22.47
CA PRO A 63 0.62 -3.82 23.34
C PRO A 63 0.42 -5.33 23.23
N GLU A 64 1.50 -6.07 23.48
CA GLU A 64 1.46 -7.54 23.51
C GLU A 64 0.47 -8.03 24.58
N GLY A 65 -0.28 -9.10 24.27
CA GLY A 65 -1.30 -9.66 25.16
C GLY A 65 -2.65 -8.93 25.17
N VAL A 66 -2.81 -7.85 24.41
CA VAL A 66 -4.13 -7.22 24.21
C VAL A 66 -4.86 -7.92 23.07
N ASP A 67 -5.93 -8.64 23.42
CA ASP A 67 -6.86 -9.17 22.42
C ASP A 67 -7.81 -8.05 21.98
N VAL A 68 -7.61 -7.53 20.78
CA VAL A 68 -8.54 -6.58 20.16
C VAL A 68 -9.40 -7.33 19.16
N GLU A 69 -10.54 -7.78 19.65
CA GLU A 69 -11.51 -8.51 18.86
C GLU A 69 -12.13 -7.60 17.79
N TYR A 70 -12.47 -6.35 18.19
CA TYR A 70 -13.11 -5.36 17.32
C TYR A 70 -12.65 -3.94 17.62
N GLN A 71 -12.65 -3.12 16.57
CA GLN A 71 -12.47 -1.70 16.66
C GLN A 71 -13.51 -0.96 15.84
N ILE A 72 -13.70 0.29 16.24
CA ILE A 72 -14.55 1.26 15.61
C ILE A 72 -13.62 2.37 15.13
N GLY A 73 -13.65 2.69 13.85
CA GLY A 73 -12.69 3.65 13.30
C GLY A 73 -13.05 4.19 11.93
N ALA A 74 -12.20 5.11 11.47
CA ALA A 74 -12.31 5.71 10.16
C ALA A 74 -12.13 4.66 9.05
N ILE A 75 -12.77 4.92 7.91
CA ILE A 75 -12.64 4.11 6.71
C ILE A 75 -11.40 4.55 5.95
N GLY A 76 -10.47 3.62 5.71
CA GLY A 76 -9.29 3.82 4.89
C GLY A 76 -9.57 3.92 3.39
N GLN A 77 -8.53 3.74 2.59
CA GLN A 77 -8.57 3.89 1.14
C GLN A 77 -9.29 2.73 0.45
N ASP A 78 -9.11 1.49 0.92
CA ASP A 78 -9.79 0.33 0.34
C ASP A 78 -11.25 0.23 0.80
N ARG A 79 -12.15 0.75 -0.04
CA ARG A 79 -13.61 0.74 0.17
C ARG A 79 -14.27 -0.61 -0.13
N SER A 80 -13.52 -1.61 -0.59
CA SER A 80 -14.05 -2.95 -0.89
C SER A 80 -14.13 -3.87 0.34
N VAL A 81 -13.59 -3.43 1.48
CA VAL A 81 -13.66 -4.14 2.76
C VAL A 81 -15.13 -4.43 3.11
N PRO A 82 -15.54 -5.70 3.26
CA PRO A 82 -16.94 -6.08 3.45
C PRO A 82 -17.59 -5.44 4.69
N GLU A 83 -16.83 -5.30 5.78
CA GLU A 83 -17.27 -4.71 7.03
C GLU A 83 -17.77 -3.27 6.83
N PHE A 84 -17.25 -2.55 5.83
CA PHE A 84 -17.66 -1.17 5.52
C PHE A 84 -18.93 -1.07 4.66
N ALA A 85 -19.43 -2.19 4.13
CA ALA A 85 -20.66 -2.23 3.34
C ALA A 85 -21.91 -2.48 4.21
N LEU A 86 -21.74 -2.78 5.49
CA LEU A 86 -22.85 -3.05 6.41
C LEU A 86 -23.62 -1.74 6.74
N PRO A 87 -24.93 -1.78 7.01
CA PRO A 87 -25.69 -0.61 7.42
C PRO A 87 -25.43 -0.23 8.90
N LEU A 88 -24.17 -0.23 9.31
CA LEU A 88 -23.71 0.08 10.67
C LEU A 88 -22.80 1.31 10.61
N ASN A 89 -23.05 2.33 11.43
CA ASN A 89 -22.14 3.45 11.58
C ASN A 89 -22.00 3.80 13.07
N PRO A 90 -20.79 3.68 13.64
CA PRO A 90 -19.52 3.33 12.99
C PRO A 90 -19.30 1.81 12.83
N TYR A 91 -18.56 1.41 11.79
CA TYR A 91 -18.38 0.01 11.38
C TYR A 91 -17.45 -0.75 12.34
N PRO A 92 -17.91 -1.85 12.98
CA PRO A 92 -17.04 -2.71 13.78
C PRO A 92 -16.20 -3.61 12.87
N TYR A 93 -14.89 -3.65 13.07
CA TYR A 93 -13.99 -4.53 12.32
C TYR A 93 -12.83 -5.02 13.18
N ASN A 94 -12.27 -6.19 12.87
CA ASN A 94 -11.03 -6.63 13.49
C ASN A 94 -9.85 -5.94 12.79
N PRO A 95 -8.98 -5.22 13.52
CA PRO A 95 -7.95 -4.40 12.91
C PRO A 95 -6.85 -5.23 12.23
N PHE A 96 -6.59 -6.45 12.70
CA PHE A 96 -5.62 -7.37 12.12
C PHE A 96 -6.11 -7.98 10.82
N LYS A 97 -7.36 -8.44 10.80
CA LYS A 97 -7.99 -8.97 9.57
C LYS A 97 -8.13 -7.89 8.50
N LEU A 98 -8.41 -6.66 8.91
CA LEU A 98 -8.51 -5.51 8.01
C LEU A 98 -7.20 -5.29 7.23
N ASP A 99 -6.05 -5.18 7.91
CA ASP A 99 -4.76 -4.97 7.23
C ASP A 99 -4.41 -6.14 6.30
N ILE A 100 -4.70 -7.39 6.69
CA ILE A 100 -4.47 -8.57 5.86
C ILE A 100 -5.31 -8.49 4.57
N TYR A 101 -6.60 -8.15 4.69
CA TYR A 101 -7.49 -8.03 3.54
C TYR A 101 -7.01 -6.92 2.58
N GLN A 102 -6.73 -5.73 3.11
CA GLN A 102 -6.27 -4.58 2.32
C GLN A 102 -4.93 -4.84 1.63
N LEU A 103 -3.98 -5.48 2.33
CA LEU A 103 -2.68 -5.84 1.76
C LEU A 103 -2.82 -6.94 0.70
N GLY A 104 -3.66 -7.95 0.94
CA GLY A 104 -3.98 -8.99 -0.03
C GLY A 104 -4.59 -8.42 -1.31
N ASN A 105 -5.54 -7.49 -1.17
CA ASN A 105 -6.10 -6.75 -2.30
C ASN A 105 -5.06 -5.91 -3.05
N SER A 106 -4.11 -5.32 -2.32
CA SER A 106 -2.99 -4.59 -2.93
C SER A 106 -2.13 -5.50 -3.80
N PHE A 107 -1.76 -6.68 -3.30
CA PHE A 107 -1.03 -7.65 -4.11
C PHE A 107 -1.83 -8.14 -5.31
N ARG A 108 -3.14 -8.38 -5.15
CA ARG A 108 -4.02 -8.79 -6.26
C ARG A 108 -4.04 -7.75 -7.38
N LYS A 109 -4.13 -6.46 -7.05
CA LYS A 109 -4.11 -5.35 -8.03
C LYS A 109 -2.75 -5.18 -8.69
N LEU A 110 -1.66 -5.32 -7.92
CA LEU A 110 -0.28 -5.13 -8.40
C LEU A 110 0.33 -6.35 -9.10
N SER A 111 -0.30 -7.51 -9.00
CA SER A 111 0.16 -8.77 -9.61
C SER A 111 -0.68 -9.20 -10.82
N ALA A 112 -1.70 -8.43 -11.18
CA ALA A 112 -2.40 -8.62 -12.45
C ALA A 112 -1.45 -8.17 -13.57
N VAL A 113 -0.79 -9.16 -14.19
CA VAL A 113 0.01 -9.04 -15.41
C VAL A 113 -0.82 -9.57 -16.56
#